data_AF-A0A8J6T046-F1
#
_entry.id   AF-A0A8J6T046-F1
#
_cell.length_a   1.000
_cell.length_b   1.000
_cell.length_c   1.000
_cell.angle_alpha   90.00
_cell.angle_beta   90.00
_cell.angle_gamma   90.00
#
_symmetry.space_group_name_H-M   'P 1'
#
loop_
_entity.id
_entity.type
_entity.pdbx_description
1 polymer ?
#
loop_
_entity_poly.entity_id
_entity_poly.type
_entity_poly.pdbx_seq_one_letter_code
_entity_poly.pdbx_strand_id
1 'polypeptide(L)'
;MQIAIKTQTLSKKPYEFKSAADLVHNPLESCYEKLVRDYVSNMGFPCVGAKTALAKDQINICVAQSILSNESDEKILTGLYDFISHYKKDKVIFRSFIVVFDDKKPMSEEDFEMALWTRLQSLHDKDIFPWDTAVSAHPSDKTFSLSAGNKAFYIIGMHPGSSRDARRFPLPALVFNLHEQFEQLRATGQYQQMRQLIRRRDKAFSGSTNPMLEDFGNSSEAVQYSGRQVAAEEWKCPFHHKGLH
;
A
#
# COMPACT_ATOMS: atom_id res chain seq x y z
N MET A 1 44.79 -27.22 -21.43
CA MET A 1 44.31 -26.98 -20.06
C MET A 1 42.99 -26.19 -20.16
N GLN A 2 41.87 -26.90 -20.30
CA GLN A 2 40.52 -26.33 -20.46
C GLN A 2 39.81 -26.45 -19.11
N ILE A 3 39.37 -25.32 -18.56
CA ILE A 3 38.59 -25.28 -17.31
C ILE A 3 37.11 -25.30 -17.70
N ALA A 4 36.43 -26.40 -17.36
CA ALA A 4 35.00 -26.58 -17.58
C ALA A 4 34.19 -25.73 -16.58
N ILE A 5 33.35 -24.84 -17.11
CA ILE A 5 32.36 -24.07 -16.33
C ILE A 5 31.18 -25.01 -16.05
N LYS A 6 31.00 -25.39 -14.78
CA LYS A 6 29.78 -26.07 -14.32
C LYS A 6 28.66 -25.05 -14.16
N THR A 7 27.72 -25.04 -15.08
CA THR A 7 26.43 -24.35 -14.93
C THR A 7 25.56 -25.14 -13.94
N GLN A 8 25.38 -24.60 -12.74
CA GLN A 8 24.37 -25.08 -11.79
C GLN A 8 23.00 -24.55 -12.23
N THR A 9 22.16 -25.46 -12.72
CA THR A 9 20.74 -25.23 -12.96
C THR A 9 20.01 -25.13 -11.61
N LEU A 10 19.60 -23.91 -11.23
CA LEU A 10 18.68 -23.67 -10.12
C LEU A 10 17.31 -24.25 -10.48
N SER A 11 16.94 -25.34 -9.80
CA SER A 11 15.61 -25.95 -9.85
C SER A 11 14.56 -24.98 -9.30
N LYS A 12 13.77 -24.37 -10.19
CA LYS A 12 12.55 -23.64 -9.83
C LYS A 12 11.48 -24.66 -9.43
N LYS A 13 11.31 -24.92 -8.13
CA LYS A 13 10.10 -25.59 -7.66
C LYS A 13 8.92 -24.60 -7.78
N PRO A 14 7.77 -25.00 -8.35
CA PRO A 14 6.58 -24.17 -8.35
C PRO A 14 6.10 -23.97 -6.90
N TYR A 15 5.78 -22.74 -6.54
CA TYR A 15 5.09 -22.41 -5.30
C TYR A 15 3.70 -23.07 -5.32
N GLU A 16 3.46 -24.02 -4.42
CA GLU A 16 2.13 -24.61 -4.22
C GLU A 16 1.26 -23.64 -3.41
N PHE A 17 0.16 -23.20 -4.01
CA PHE A 17 -0.86 -22.41 -3.34
C PHE A 17 -1.57 -23.28 -2.31
N LYS A 18 -1.63 -22.83 -1.05
CA LYS A 18 -2.49 -23.44 -0.04
C LYS A 18 -3.95 -23.23 -0.45
N SER A 19 -4.74 -24.30 -0.40
CA SER A 19 -6.17 -24.26 -0.71
C SER A 19 -6.94 -23.44 0.33
N ALA A 20 -8.09 -22.88 -0.06
CA ALA A 20 -8.97 -22.08 0.79
C ALA A 20 -9.55 -22.79 2.03
N ALA A 21 -9.20 -24.06 2.28
CA ALA A 21 -9.79 -24.90 3.32
C ALA A 21 -9.07 -24.89 4.68
N ASP A 22 -7.93 -24.20 4.82
CA ASP A 22 -7.15 -24.18 6.08
C ASP A 22 -7.37 -22.92 6.96
N LEU A 23 -8.42 -22.13 6.70
CA LEU A 23 -8.75 -20.95 7.49
C LEU A 23 -9.38 -21.34 8.84
N VAL A 24 -8.55 -21.74 9.80
CA VAL A 24 -8.90 -21.58 11.21
C VAL A 24 -9.04 -20.08 11.43
N HIS A 25 -10.28 -19.59 11.42
CA HIS A 25 -10.58 -18.17 11.55
C HIS A 25 -10.08 -17.68 12.91
N ASN A 26 -8.96 -16.94 12.92
CA ASN A 26 -8.38 -16.41 14.13
C ASN A 26 -9.31 -15.31 14.69
N PRO A 27 -9.82 -15.42 15.93
CA PRO A 27 -10.74 -14.43 16.50
C PRO A 27 -10.20 -13.00 16.48
N LEU A 28 -8.87 -12.83 16.61
CA LEU A 28 -8.22 -11.53 16.53
C LEU A 28 -8.27 -10.95 15.11
N GLU A 29 -8.08 -11.78 14.07
CA GLU A 29 -8.18 -11.33 12.68
C GLU A 29 -9.59 -10.82 12.36
N SER A 30 -10.62 -11.52 12.85
CA SER A 30 -12.02 -11.08 12.74
C SER A 30 -12.26 -9.71 13.41
N CYS A 31 -11.61 -9.42 14.54
CA CYS A 31 -11.71 -8.11 15.19
C CYS A 31 -11.10 -6.97 14.36
N TYR A 32 -9.92 -7.16 13.75
CA TYR A 32 -9.30 -6.12 12.92
C TYR A 32 -10.05 -5.92 11.59
N GLU A 33 -10.58 -7.00 11.01
CA GLU A 33 -11.44 -6.90 9.83
C GLU A 33 -12.66 -6.03 10.13
N LYS A 34 -13.34 -6.30 11.25
CA LYS A 34 -14.46 -5.49 11.71
C LYS A 34 -14.05 -4.03 11.95
N LEU A 35 -12.90 -3.80 12.58
CA LEU A 35 -12.37 -2.44 12.83
C LEU A 35 -12.20 -1.64 11.53
N VAL A 36 -11.59 -2.25 10.50
CA VAL A 36 -11.41 -1.61 9.19
C VAL A 36 -12.75 -1.33 8.53
N ARG A 37 -13.67 -2.31 8.51
CA ARG A 37 -14.98 -2.16 7.89
C ARG A 37 -15.82 -1.08 8.58
N ASP A 38 -15.83 -1.05 9.91
CA ASP A 38 -16.50 -0.03 10.71
C ASP A 38 -15.92 1.37 10.42
N TYR A 39 -14.60 1.50 10.39
CA TYR A 39 -13.93 2.77 10.08
C TYR A 39 -14.28 3.29 8.69
N VAL A 40 -14.24 2.44 7.66
CA VAL A 40 -14.58 2.83 6.28
C VAL A 40 -16.08 3.12 6.12
N SER A 41 -16.93 2.40 6.86
CA SER A 41 -18.39 2.59 6.82
C SER A 41 -18.83 3.93 7.43
N ASN A 42 -18.05 4.49 8.38
CA ASN A 42 -18.35 5.76 9.04
C ASN A 42 -18.71 6.85 8.01
N MET A 43 -19.88 7.46 8.15
CA MET A 43 -20.40 8.44 7.19
C MET A 43 -19.46 9.63 6.96
N GLY A 44 -18.72 10.04 8.00
CA GLY A 44 -17.75 11.13 7.94
C GLY A 44 -16.51 10.78 7.09
N PHE A 45 -16.12 9.50 7.01
CA PHE A 45 -14.90 9.10 6.30
C PHE A 45 -14.94 9.55 4.82
N PRO A 46 -13.94 10.30 4.34
CA PRO A 46 -14.07 11.03 3.07
C PRO A 46 -13.74 10.20 1.82
N CYS A 47 -13.06 9.06 1.96
CA CYS A 47 -12.54 8.30 0.83
C CYS A 47 -13.65 7.53 0.10
N VAL A 48 -14.13 8.08 -1.02
CA VAL A 48 -15.15 7.44 -1.87
C VAL A 48 -14.64 6.12 -2.45
N GLY A 49 -13.36 6.04 -2.83
CA GLY A 49 -12.77 4.80 -3.35
C GLY A 49 -12.83 3.66 -2.34
N ALA A 50 -12.48 3.93 -1.08
CA ALA A 50 -12.57 2.95 0.00
C ALA A 50 -14.02 2.54 0.31
N LYS A 51 -14.97 3.48 0.28
CA LYS A 51 -16.40 3.16 0.44
C LYS A 51 -16.92 2.28 -0.69
N THR A 52 -16.54 2.56 -1.93
CA THR A 52 -16.88 1.70 -3.08
C THR A 52 -16.24 0.33 -2.96
N ALA A 53 -14.97 0.25 -2.54
CA ALA A 53 -14.28 -1.01 -2.31
C ALA A 53 -15.00 -1.84 -1.23
N LEU A 54 -15.42 -1.22 -0.12
CA LEU A 54 -16.19 -1.88 0.92
C LEU A 54 -17.55 -2.39 0.41
N ALA A 55 -18.30 -1.56 -0.31
CA ALA A 55 -19.62 -1.91 -0.83
C ALA A 55 -19.60 -3.05 -1.85
N LYS A 56 -18.47 -3.25 -2.54
CA LYS A 56 -18.26 -4.32 -3.51
C LYS A 56 -17.49 -5.53 -2.95
N ASP A 57 -17.20 -5.53 -1.64
CA ASP A 57 -16.37 -6.54 -0.97
C ASP A 57 -14.98 -6.73 -1.62
N GLN A 58 -14.36 -5.60 -1.97
CA GLN A 58 -13.08 -5.51 -2.68
C GLN A 58 -11.91 -5.05 -1.77
N ILE A 59 -12.08 -5.18 -0.46
CA ILE A 59 -11.04 -4.90 0.55
C ILE A 59 -10.47 -6.22 1.05
N ASN A 60 -9.17 -6.43 0.82
CA ASN A 60 -8.43 -7.57 1.36
C ASN A 60 -7.63 -7.10 2.56
N ILE A 61 -7.75 -7.78 3.70
CA ILE A 61 -7.12 -7.36 4.95
C ILE A 61 -6.08 -8.40 5.35
N CYS A 62 -4.88 -7.94 5.66
CA CYS A 62 -3.80 -8.73 6.22
C CYS A 62 -3.44 -8.18 7.59
N VAL A 63 -3.67 -8.97 8.64
CA VAL A 63 -3.21 -8.61 9.98
C VAL A 63 -1.76 -9.05 10.14
N ALA A 64 -0.90 -8.10 10.47
CA ALA A 64 0.51 -8.28 10.76
C ALA A 64 0.77 -7.99 12.24
N GLN A 65 1.91 -8.48 12.73
CA GLN A 65 2.45 -8.05 14.02
C GLN A 65 2.91 -6.58 13.95
N SER A 66 3.88 -6.18 14.78
CA SER A 66 4.39 -4.81 14.79
C SER A 66 4.92 -4.36 13.42
N ILE A 67 4.62 -3.12 13.02
CA ILE A 67 5.23 -2.43 11.88
C ILE A 67 6.76 -2.32 12.03
N LEU A 68 7.27 -2.38 13.26
CA LEU A 68 8.69 -2.32 13.59
C LEU A 68 9.41 -3.67 13.47
N SER A 69 8.70 -4.78 13.26
CA SER A 69 9.28 -6.14 13.17
C SER A 69 9.15 -6.72 11.77
N ASN A 70 10.20 -7.35 11.23
CA ASN A 70 10.16 -7.94 9.89
C ASN A 70 9.50 -9.34 9.80
N GLU A 71 8.96 -9.85 10.92
CA GLU A 71 8.37 -11.20 11.06
C GLU A 71 7.18 -11.45 10.13
N SER A 72 6.37 -10.44 9.85
CA SER A 72 5.17 -10.59 9.01
C SER A 72 5.39 -10.32 7.53
N ASP A 73 6.63 -10.04 7.08
CA ASP A 73 6.89 -9.64 5.68
C ASP A 73 6.48 -10.71 4.66
N GLU A 74 6.80 -11.98 4.92
CA GLU A 74 6.46 -13.08 4.02
C GLU A 74 4.94 -13.24 3.88
N LYS A 75 4.21 -13.09 4.99
CA LYS A 75 2.74 -13.07 5.01
C LYS A 75 2.19 -11.91 4.18
N ILE A 76 2.75 -10.71 4.35
CA ILE A 76 2.33 -9.51 3.62
C ILE A 76 2.59 -9.67 2.12
N LEU A 77 3.79 -10.11 1.73
CA LEU A 77 4.15 -10.33 0.32
C LEU A 77 3.26 -11.40 -0.32
N THR A 78 3.02 -12.53 0.36
CA THR A 78 2.10 -13.57 -0.11
C THR A 78 0.70 -13.00 -0.34
N GLY A 79 0.17 -12.24 0.63
CA GLY A 79 -1.12 -11.57 0.52
C GLY A 79 -1.18 -10.56 -0.64
N LEU A 80 -0.11 -9.81 -0.87
CA LEU A 80 0.01 -8.91 -2.03
C LEU A 80 0.00 -9.68 -3.36
N TYR A 81 0.72 -10.80 -3.45
CA TYR A 81 0.74 -11.63 -4.65
C TYR A 81 -0.63 -12.23 -4.94
N ASP A 82 -1.33 -12.72 -3.92
CA ASP A 82 -2.70 -13.22 -4.03
C ASP A 82 -3.64 -12.12 -4.47
N PHE A 83 -3.54 -10.93 -3.87
CA PHE A 83 -4.32 -9.76 -4.24
C PHE A 83 -4.11 -9.38 -5.72
N ILE A 84 -2.85 -9.34 -6.18
CA ILE A 84 -2.49 -9.07 -7.58
C ILE A 84 -3.05 -10.15 -8.52
N SER A 85 -2.93 -11.42 -8.14
CA SER A 85 -3.44 -12.56 -8.91
C SER A 85 -4.95 -12.46 -9.11
N HIS A 86 -5.71 -12.15 -8.05
CA HIS A 86 -7.15 -11.93 -8.14
C HIS A 86 -7.50 -10.73 -9.01
N TYR A 87 -6.80 -9.61 -8.88
CA TYR A 87 -7.02 -8.45 -9.76
C TYR A 87 -6.74 -8.78 -11.23
N LYS A 88 -5.72 -9.59 -11.54
CA LYS A 88 -5.39 -9.97 -12.93
C LYS A 88 -6.52 -10.76 -13.62
N LYS A 89 -7.39 -11.44 -12.87
CA LYS A 89 -8.48 -12.26 -13.42
C LYS A 89 -9.64 -11.43 -13.99
N ASP A 90 -9.99 -10.33 -13.34
CA ASP A 90 -11.20 -9.55 -13.68
C ASP A 90 -10.96 -8.06 -13.91
N LYS A 91 -9.80 -7.53 -13.48
CA LYS A 91 -9.40 -6.13 -13.61
C LYS A 91 -10.39 -5.13 -13.01
N VAL A 92 -11.23 -5.55 -12.06
CA VAL A 92 -12.23 -4.67 -11.45
C VAL A 92 -11.55 -3.61 -10.59
N ILE A 93 -11.86 -2.34 -10.86
CA ILE A 93 -11.35 -1.16 -10.12
C ILE A 93 -11.94 -1.03 -8.72
N PHE A 94 -11.29 -0.22 -7.87
CA PHE A 94 -11.60 -0.03 -6.45
C PHE A 94 -11.27 -1.25 -5.60
N ARG A 95 -10.05 -1.77 -5.74
CA ARG A 95 -9.51 -2.81 -4.88
C ARG A 95 -8.41 -2.24 -4.00
N SER A 96 -8.42 -2.65 -2.73
CA SER A 96 -7.39 -2.27 -1.78
C SER A 96 -6.93 -3.50 -1.02
N PHE A 97 -5.62 -3.58 -0.79
CA PHE A 97 -5.03 -4.51 0.16
C PHE A 97 -4.57 -3.69 1.37
N ILE A 98 -5.04 -4.04 2.57
CA ILE A 98 -4.79 -3.29 3.80
C ILE A 98 -4.00 -4.17 4.74
N VAL A 99 -2.80 -3.72 5.10
CA VAL A 99 -2.04 -4.30 6.20
C VAL A 99 -2.35 -3.53 7.47
N VAL A 100 -2.85 -4.21 8.50
CA VAL A 100 -3.08 -3.64 9.84
C VAL A 100 -2.03 -4.24 10.77
N PHE A 101 -1.28 -3.38 11.47
CA PHE A 101 -0.23 -3.81 12.41
C PHE A 101 -0.75 -3.74 13.85
N ASP A 102 -0.52 -4.78 14.65
CA ASP A 102 -0.94 -4.86 16.06
C ASP A 102 -0.04 -4.03 17.00
N ASP A 103 0.19 -2.76 16.65
CA ASP A 103 0.88 -1.79 17.49
C ASP A 103 -0.13 -0.91 18.23
N LYS A 104 -0.31 -1.20 19.52
CA LYS A 104 -1.24 -0.45 20.39
C LYS A 104 -0.64 0.84 20.96
N LYS A 105 0.68 1.00 20.85
CA LYS A 105 1.38 2.19 21.34
C LYS A 105 1.27 3.30 20.30
N PRO A 106 0.83 4.51 20.68
CA PRO A 106 0.87 5.66 19.79
C PRO A 106 2.28 5.94 19.29
N MET A 107 2.39 6.38 18.04
CA MET A 107 3.62 6.85 17.41
C MET A 107 3.45 8.31 17.02
N SER A 108 4.53 9.09 17.08
CA SER A 108 4.60 10.39 16.40
C SER A 108 4.47 10.20 14.88
N GLU A 109 4.24 11.28 14.13
CA GLU A 109 4.23 11.19 12.67
C GLU A 109 5.62 10.84 12.12
N GLU A 110 6.69 11.32 12.75
CA GLU A 110 8.08 11.01 12.42
C GLU A 110 8.40 9.55 12.65
N ASP A 111 8.04 8.99 13.82
CA ASP A 111 8.29 7.59 14.14
C ASP A 111 7.50 6.67 13.20
N PHE A 112 6.25 7.03 12.90
CA PHE A 112 5.43 6.28 11.95
C PHE A 112 5.99 6.34 10.53
N GLU A 113 6.43 7.51 10.06
CA GLU A 113 7.06 7.66 8.73
C GLU A 113 8.31 6.80 8.61
N MET A 114 9.18 6.82 9.63
CA MET A 114 10.37 5.98 9.68
C MET A 114 9.99 4.49 9.63
N ALA A 115 9.04 4.06 10.47
CA ALA A 115 8.59 2.67 10.52
C ALA A 115 7.96 2.20 9.19
N LEU A 116 7.13 3.05 8.58
CA LEU A 116 6.54 2.81 7.26
C LEU A 116 7.63 2.55 6.24
N TRP A 117 8.63 3.44 6.14
CA TRP A 117 9.69 3.29 5.16
C TRP A 117 10.60 2.09 5.44
N THR A 118 10.93 1.82 6.70
CA THR A 118 11.64 0.59 7.08
C THR A 118 10.88 -0.66 6.64
N ARG A 119 9.56 -0.68 6.83
CA ARG A 119 8.72 -1.78 6.37
C ARG A 119 8.72 -1.89 4.84
N LEU A 120 8.50 -0.79 4.12
CA LEU A 120 8.47 -0.82 2.65
C LEU A 120 9.82 -1.25 2.07
N GLN A 121 10.94 -0.83 2.67
CA GLN A 121 12.27 -1.31 2.30
C GLN A 121 12.41 -2.81 2.54
N SER A 122 11.98 -3.33 3.70
CA SER A 122 12.09 -4.76 4.02
C SER A 122 11.21 -5.63 3.09
N LEU A 123 10.04 -5.13 2.68
CA LEU A 123 9.20 -5.79 1.69
C LEU A 123 9.87 -5.82 0.31
N HIS A 124 10.40 -4.69 -0.16
CA HIS A 124 11.18 -4.60 -1.41
C HIS A 124 12.37 -5.56 -1.40
N ASP A 125 13.10 -5.60 -0.29
CA ASP A 125 14.28 -6.44 -0.13
C ASP A 125 14.00 -7.94 -0.18
N LYS A 126 12.76 -8.34 0.13
CA LYS A 126 12.29 -9.73 0.14
C LYS A 126 11.42 -10.07 -1.09
N ASP A 127 11.03 -9.08 -1.88
CA ASP A 127 10.23 -9.31 -3.08
C ASP A 127 11.05 -10.06 -4.13
N ILE A 128 10.51 -11.19 -4.59
CA ILE A 128 11.17 -12.04 -5.60
C ILE A 128 10.81 -11.64 -7.04
N PHE A 129 9.88 -10.71 -7.21
CA PHE A 129 9.42 -10.25 -8.52
C PHE A 129 10.19 -8.99 -8.96
N PRO A 130 10.40 -8.81 -10.28
CA PRO A 130 11.01 -7.59 -10.79
C PRO A 130 10.09 -6.39 -10.58
N TRP A 131 10.70 -5.20 -10.49
CA TRP A 131 10.00 -3.92 -10.43
C TRP A 131 9.01 -3.76 -11.60
N ASP A 132 7.86 -3.12 -11.36
CA ASP A 132 6.87 -2.80 -12.41
C ASP A 132 7.46 -1.80 -13.41
N THR A 133 7.54 -2.20 -14.68
CA THR A 133 8.14 -1.39 -15.75
C THR A 133 7.32 -0.16 -16.12
N ALA A 134 6.08 -0.04 -15.62
CA ALA A 134 5.22 1.11 -15.88
C ALA A 134 5.58 2.36 -15.04
N VAL A 135 6.43 2.21 -14.01
CA VAL A 135 6.78 3.28 -13.08
C VAL A 135 8.28 3.32 -12.81
N SER A 136 8.80 4.48 -12.42
CA SER A 136 10.20 4.63 -12.06
C SER A 136 10.51 3.91 -10.74
N ALA A 137 11.70 3.31 -10.64
CA ALA A 137 12.23 2.77 -9.40
C ALA A 137 12.95 3.82 -8.55
N HIS A 138 13.17 5.03 -9.09
CA HIS A 138 13.91 6.07 -8.42
C HIS A 138 12.97 6.94 -7.57
N PRO A 139 13.11 7.02 -6.24
CA PRO A 139 12.09 7.62 -5.37
C PRO A 139 11.92 9.14 -5.51
N SER A 140 12.84 9.83 -6.16
CA SER A 140 12.70 11.26 -6.50
C SER A 140 12.07 11.52 -7.88
N ASP A 141 11.82 10.48 -8.67
CA ASP A 141 11.19 10.60 -9.99
C ASP A 141 9.69 10.88 -9.83
N LYS A 142 9.14 11.79 -10.64
CA LYS A 142 7.71 12.13 -10.62
C LYS A 142 6.79 10.97 -11.03
N THR A 143 7.35 9.95 -11.68
CA THR A 143 6.67 8.72 -12.09
C THR A 143 6.99 7.54 -11.17
N PHE A 144 7.67 7.79 -10.04
CA PHE A 144 7.90 6.77 -9.02
C PHE A 144 6.58 6.28 -8.44
N SER A 145 6.50 4.97 -8.19
CA SER A 145 5.49 4.36 -7.35
C SER A 145 6.06 3.05 -6.83
N LEU A 146 5.89 2.72 -5.55
CA LEU A 146 6.49 1.52 -4.98
C LEU A 146 5.94 0.28 -5.68
N SER A 147 6.84 -0.58 -6.16
CA SER A 147 6.48 -1.86 -6.77
C SER A 147 6.61 -2.99 -5.77
N ALA A 148 5.63 -3.90 -5.78
CA ALA A 148 5.73 -5.22 -5.17
C ALA A 148 5.00 -6.25 -6.06
N GLY A 149 5.54 -7.46 -6.23
CA GLY A 149 4.89 -8.49 -7.05
C GLY A 149 4.75 -8.10 -8.53
N ASN A 150 5.70 -7.32 -9.05
CA ASN A 150 5.66 -6.71 -10.39
C ASN A 150 4.44 -5.81 -10.64
N LYS A 151 3.94 -5.17 -9.57
CA LYS A 151 2.89 -4.15 -9.67
C LYS A 151 3.19 -2.94 -8.81
N ALA A 152 2.97 -1.77 -9.39
CA ALA A 152 3.05 -0.48 -8.71
C ALA A 152 1.83 -0.20 -7.83
N PHE A 153 2.06 0.45 -6.68
CA PHE A 153 1.03 0.78 -5.70
C PHE A 153 1.11 2.24 -5.22
N TYR A 154 -0.04 2.91 -5.23
CA TYR A 154 -0.25 4.09 -4.39
C TYR A 154 -0.49 3.62 -2.94
N ILE A 155 0.44 3.96 -2.06
CA ILE A 155 0.42 3.54 -0.65
C ILE A 155 -0.08 4.68 0.22
N ILE A 156 -1.00 4.35 1.14
CA ILE A 156 -1.57 5.27 2.11
C ILE A 156 -1.25 4.72 3.50
N GLY A 157 -0.34 5.40 4.21
CA GLY A 157 -0.09 5.21 5.63
C GLY A 157 -1.16 5.87 6.49
N MET A 158 -1.59 5.19 7.54
CA MET A 158 -2.57 5.64 8.53
C MET A 158 -2.11 5.24 9.92
N HIS A 159 -2.29 6.09 10.93
CA HIS A 159 -1.92 5.78 12.32
C HIS A 159 -2.65 6.70 13.31
N PRO A 160 -2.73 6.34 14.61
CA PRO A 160 -3.51 7.09 15.60
C PRO A 160 -3.04 8.54 15.78
N GLY A 161 -1.74 8.75 15.62
CA GLY A 161 -1.07 10.03 15.84
C GLY A 161 -1.12 11.00 14.66
N SER A 162 -1.77 10.64 13.54
CA SER A 162 -1.76 11.51 12.36
C SER A 162 -2.41 12.87 12.65
N SER A 163 -1.79 13.94 12.17
CA SER A 163 -2.33 15.29 12.23
C SER A 163 -3.60 15.46 11.39
N ARG A 164 -3.76 14.64 10.35
CA ARG A 164 -4.90 14.66 9.43
C ARG A 164 -5.95 13.63 9.80
N ASP A 165 -7.17 14.08 10.09
CA ASP A 165 -8.26 13.21 10.56
C ASP A 165 -8.56 12.05 9.61
N ALA A 166 -8.54 12.27 8.28
CA ALA A 166 -8.74 11.20 7.30
C ALA A 166 -7.70 10.06 7.37
N ARG A 167 -6.55 10.30 8.01
CA ARG A 167 -5.44 9.35 8.21
C ARG A 167 -5.35 8.83 9.65
N ARG A 168 -6.19 9.31 10.58
CA ARG A 168 -6.27 8.83 11.98
C ARG A 168 -7.02 7.50 12.10
N PHE A 169 -6.33 6.40 11.80
CA PHE A 169 -6.83 5.06 12.07
C PHE A 169 -6.39 4.58 13.47
N PRO A 170 -7.18 3.79 14.22
CA PRO A 170 -6.85 3.39 15.60
C PRO A 170 -5.59 2.53 15.77
N LEU A 171 -4.97 2.08 14.68
CA LEU A 171 -3.72 1.32 14.64
C LEU A 171 -2.88 1.79 13.46
N PRO A 172 -1.57 1.51 13.42
CA PRO A 172 -0.79 1.67 12.20
C PRO A 172 -1.34 0.76 11.09
N ALA A 173 -1.51 1.31 9.90
CA ALA A 173 -1.96 0.58 8.73
C ALA A 173 -1.32 1.12 7.44
N LEU A 174 -1.10 0.21 6.49
CA LEU A 174 -0.68 0.52 5.12
C LEU A 174 -1.73 0.03 4.15
N VAL A 175 -2.30 0.94 3.36
CA VAL A 175 -3.28 0.62 2.32
C VAL A 175 -2.58 0.68 0.96
N PHE A 176 -2.53 -0.48 0.31
CA PHE A 176 -1.97 -0.66 -1.03
C PHE A 176 -3.09 -0.60 -2.06
N ASN A 177 -3.04 0.41 -2.93
CA ASN A 177 -3.95 0.56 -4.06
C ASN A 177 -3.17 0.44 -5.36
N LEU A 178 -3.62 -0.41 -6.29
CA LEU A 178 -2.91 -0.58 -7.56
C LEU A 178 -2.79 0.74 -8.31
N HIS A 179 -1.62 1.05 -8.86
CA HIS A 179 -1.44 2.20 -9.74
C HIS A 179 -2.35 2.07 -10.98
N GLU A 180 -2.45 0.86 -11.52
CA GLU A 180 -3.21 0.52 -12.73
C GLU A 180 -4.70 0.90 -12.65
N GLN A 181 -5.36 0.81 -11.48
CA GLN A 181 -6.77 1.20 -11.35
C GLN A 181 -6.96 2.72 -11.51
N PHE A 182 -5.96 3.54 -11.14
CA PHE A 182 -6.04 4.98 -11.36
C PHE A 182 -5.80 5.34 -12.82
N GLU A 183 -4.93 4.61 -13.52
CA GLU A 183 -4.78 4.74 -14.98
C GLU A 183 -6.08 4.40 -15.71
N GLN A 184 -6.80 3.35 -15.29
CA GLN A 184 -8.11 3.03 -15.86
C GLN A 184 -9.15 4.14 -15.60
N LEU A 185 -9.15 4.73 -14.41
CA LEU A 185 -10.00 5.88 -14.10
C LEU A 185 -9.65 7.12 -14.94
N ARG A 186 -8.36 7.33 -15.24
CA ARG A 186 -7.90 8.41 -16.13
C ARG A 186 -8.35 8.16 -17.56
N ALA A 187 -8.14 6.95 -18.08
CA ALA A 187 -8.52 6.55 -19.43
C ALA A 187 -10.03 6.64 -19.69
N THR A 188 -10.86 6.39 -18.66
CA THR A 188 -12.32 6.49 -18.75
C THR A 188 -12.87 7.89 -18.39
N GLY A 189 -12.01 8.87 -18.11
CA GLY A 189 -12.41 10.25 -17.76
C GLY A 189 -13.03 10.42 -16.37
N GLN A 190 -13.12 9.36 -15.57
CA GLN A 190 -13.75 9.36 -14.24
C GLN A 190 -12.83 9.93 -13.14
N TYR A 191 -11.52 9.95 -13.37
CA TYR A 191 -10.53 10.34 -12.37
C TYR A 191 -10.75 11.76 -11.82
N GLN A 192 -10.99 12.75 -12.70
CA GLN A 192 -11.12 14.15 -12.28
C GLN A 192 -12.34 14.37 -11.37
N GLN A 193 -13.48 13.78 -11.72
CA GLN A 193 -14.70 13.87 -10.91
C GLN A 193 -14.50 13.20 -9.54
N MET A 194 -13.90 12.00 -9.52
CA MET A 194 -13.58 11.29 -8.28
C MET A 194 -12.64 12.13 -7.40
N ARG A 195 -11.58 12.71 -7.98
CA ARG A 195 -10.61 13.55 -7.26
C ARG A 195 -11.28 14.77 -6.64
N GLN A 196 -12.13 15.48 -7.39
CA GLN A 196 -12.87 16.65 -6.89
C GLN A 196 -13.80 16.26 -5.73
N LEU A 197 -14.49 15.12 -5.86
CA LEU A 197 -15.39 14.63 -4.81
C LEU A 197 -14.61 14.26 -3.53
N ILE A 198 -13.49 13.54 -3.66
CA ILE A 198 -12.63 13.19 -2.53
C ILE A 198 -12.13 14.47 -1.84
N ARG A 199 -11.61 15.45 -2.59
CA ARG A 199 -11.15 16.73 -2.03
C ARG A 199 -12.24 17.46 -1.26
N ARG A 200 -13.47 17.52 -1.80
CA ARG A 200 -14.60 18.18 -1.13
C ARG A 200 -14.94 17.49 0.19
N ARG A 201 -15.03 16.16 0.19
CA ARG A 201 -15.34 15.38 1.39
C ARG A 201 -14.22 15.47 2.42
N ASP A 202 -12.98 15.40 1.98
CA ASP A 202 -11.82 15.45 2.86
C ASP A 202 -11.62 16.84 3.47
N LYS A 203 -11.91 17.93 2.74
CA LYS A 203 -11.98 19.27 3.34
C LYS A 203 -13.07 19.37 4.41
N ALA A 204 -14.24 18.78 4.16
CA ALA A 204 -15.33 18.75 5.13
C ALA A 204 -15.00 17.90 6.37
N PHE A 205 -14.19 16.84 6.22
CA PHE A 205 -13.83 15.92 7.29
C PHE A 205 -12.61 16.40 8.09
N SER A 206 -11.54 16.80 7.40
CA SER A 206 -10.23 17.14 7.96
C SER A 206 -10.03 18.66 8.14
N GLY A 207 -11.04 19.49 7.84
CA GLY A 207 -10.99 20.95 7.97
C GLY A 207 -10.20 21.71 6.89
N SER A 208 -9.33 21.04 6.13
CA SER A 208 -8.48 21.63 5.08
C SER A 208 -8.41 20.76 3.83
N THR A 209 -8.04 21.32 2.67
CA THR A 209 -7.65 20.49 1.52
C THR A 209 -6.41 19.70 1.87
N ASN A 210 -6.31 18.45 1.40
CA ASN A 210 -5.07 17.68 1.57
C ASN A 210 -4.03 18.25 0.59
N PRO A 211 -2.95 18.90 1.06
CA PRO A 211 -1.92 19.42 0.18
C PRO A 211 -1.30 18.31 -0.67
N MET A 212 -1.25 17.08 -0.12
CA MET A 212 -0.72 15.92 -0.84
C MET A 212 -1.61 15.50 -2.01
N LEU A 213 -2.90 15.82 -2.01
CA LEU A 213 -3.78 15.57 -3.16
C LEU A 213 -3.70 16.68 -4.22
N GLU A 214 -2.91 17.75 -4.01
CA GLU A 214 -2.88 18.94 -4.90
C GLU A 214 -2.17 18.67 -6.23
N ASP A 215 -1.11 17.86 -6.25
CA ASP A 215 -0.24 17.71 -7.42
C ASP A 215 0.20 16.27 -7.74
N PHE A 216 -0.74 15.42 -8.18
CA PHE A 216 -0.34 14.15 -8.80
C PHE A 216 0.38 14.44 -10.13
N GLY A 217 1.68 14.11 -10.20
CA GLY A 217 2.49 14.12 -11.42
C GLY A 217 3.53 15.24 -11.54
N ASN A 218 3.58 16.20 -10.61
CA ASN A 218 4.62 17.24 -10.60
C ASN A 218 5.81 16.90 -9.68
N SER A 219 5.59 16.07 -8.66
CA SER A 219 6.60 15.56 -7.75
C SER A 219 6.38 14.07 -7.50
N SER A 220 7.38 13.38 -6.94
CA SER A 220 7.25 11.97 -6.56
C SER A 220 6.13 11.77 -5.55
N GLU A 221 5.31 10.74 -5.73
CA GLU A 221 4.26 10.38 -4.76
C GLU A 221 4.81 9.87 -3.43
N ALA A 222 6.09 9.51 -3.36
CA ALA A 222 6.72 8.95 -2.15
C ALA A 222 6.51 9.85 -0.93
N VAL A 223 6.65 11.17 -1.10
CA VAL A 223 6.47 12.17 -0.03
C VAL A 223 5.08 12.09 0.63
N GLN A 224 4.09 11.49 -0.03
CA GLN A 224 2.71 11.41 0.43
C GLN A 224 2.35 10.13 1.20
N TYR A 225 3.25 9.12 1.21
CA TYR A 225 2.91 7.80 1.73
C TYR A 225 2.60 7.83 3.23
N SER A 226 3.44 8.47 4.04
CA SER A 226 3.23 8.59 5.50
C SER A 226 2.01 9.43 5.85
N GLY A 227 1.66 10.41 5.02
CA GLY A 227 0.62 11.39 5.29
C GLY A 227 1.07 12.52 6.23
N ARG A 228 2.33 12.51 6.67
CA ARG A 228 2.94 13.60 7.43
C ARG A 228 3.15 14.82 6.54
N GLN A 229 2.88 16.01 7.07
CA GLN A 229 3.15 17.26 6.34
C GLN A 229 4.64 17.60 6.41
N VAL A 230 5.27 17.71 5.25
CA VAL A 230 6.70 18.02 5.10
C VAL A 230 6.91 19.07 4.02
N ALA A 231 8.01 19.83 4.10
CA ALA A 231 8.47 20.65 2.99
C ALA A 231 8.99 19.71 1.88
N ALA A 232 8.27 19.62 0.76
CA ALA A 232 8.53 18.62 -0.28
C ALA A 232 9.92 18.79 -0.91
N GLU A 233 10.44 20.01 -0.95
CA GLU A 233 11.76 20.35 -1.51
C GLU A 233 12.92 19.90 -0.61
N GLU A 234 12.68 19.79 0.70
CA GLU A 234 13.70 19.42 1.70
C GLU A 234 13.63 17.94 2.09
N TRP A 235 12.47 17.31 1.89
CA TRP A 235 12.24 15.92 2.24
C TRP A 235 12.95 14.97 1.27
N LYS A 236 13.62 13.97 1.83
CA LYS A 236 14.30 12.90 1.06
C LYS A 236 13.72 11.56 1.42
N CYS A 237 13.34 10.81 0.40
CA CYS A 237 12.86 9.45 0.58
C CYS A 237 14.00 8.54 1.06
N PRO A 238 13.84 7.81 2.18
CA PRO A 238 14.85 6.88 2.70
C PRO A 238 14.85 5.53 1.96
N PHE A 239 13.99 5.34 0.97
CA PHE A 239 13.91 4.12 0.16
C PHE A 239 15.11 3.99 -0.78
N HIS A 240 15.66 2.78 -0.86
CA HIS A 240 16.76 2.43 -1.74
C HIS A 240 16.35 1.23 -2.60
N HIS A 241 16.22 1.46 -3.91
CA HIS A 241 15.98 0.37 -4.84
C HIS A 241 17.24 -0.50 -4.96
N LYS A 242 17.12 -1.78 -4.63
CA LYS A 242 18.10 -2.79 -5.02
C LYS A 242 17.95 -3.06 -6.51
N GLY A 243 18.92 -2.64 -7.32
CA GLY A 243 19.02 -3.13 -8.69
C GLY A 243 19.22 -4.65 -8.64
N LEU A 244 18.42 -5.41 -9.41
CA LEU A 244 18.77 -6.79 -9.70
C LEU A 244 20.10 -6.76 -10.46
N HIS A 245 21.19 -7.15 -9.79
CA HIS A 245 22.49 -7.42 -10.41
C HIS A 245 22.39 -8.64 -11.32
#